data_AF-A0A1L7V969-F1
#
_entry.id   AF-A0A1L7V969-F1
#
_cell.length_a   1.000
_cell.length_b   1.000
_cell.length_c   1.000
_cell.angle_alpha   90.00
_cell.angle_beta   90.00
_cell.angle_gamma   90.00
#
_symmetry.space_group_name_H-M   'P 1'
#
loop_
_entity.id
_entity.type
_entity.pdbx_description
1 polymer ?
#
loop_
_entity_poly.entity_id
_entity_poly.type
_entity_poly.pdbx_seq_one_letter_code
_entity_poly.pdbx_strand_id
1 'polypeptide(L)'
;MDVDVQCTICGSNARRCARCHSAAYCSLECQQTDWRTHRLLCAKFAEQAQRGFASRPSPSHYLAIFFPMDQNRPSLEWVDTKKDEYEVNPYFHPVLDQLLHIPGNGYIGRDLRQVRGNVLRGRPSTQDTLNLWFLDPDVPPHNMATNKAIHGTIPTLISDTWGDFIWKGPVVAVMRKGTGFEPRHSTDITLTAYRDAIDYLGYYRDTVGSMIEPGQEDHFSRLVLADRTSKVVGVRINCLRDQISRQEPQIVEVTVPKTHPLFNLEVLQQQSIQRR
;
A
#
# COMPACT_ATOMS: atom_id res chain seq x y z
N MET A 1 -28.25 -1.88 -2.93
CA MET A 1 -27.67 -1.29 -1.70
C MET A 1 -26.19 -1.18 -1.97
N ASP A 2 -25.66 0.04 -2.03
CA ASP A 2 -24.22 0.27 -2.25
C ASP A 2 -23.48 -0.35 -1.07
N VAL A 3 -22.54 -1.27 -1.34
CA VAL A 3 -21.71 -1.88 -0.29
C VAL A 3 -20.97 -0.75 0.41
N ASP A 4 -21.03 -0.68 1.74
CA ASP A 4 -20.29 0.34 2.49
C ASP A 4 -18.79 0.16 2.20
N VAL A 5 -18.18 1.17 1.58
CA VAL A 5 -16.77 1.16 1.19
C VAL A 5 -16.05 2.20 2.02
N GLN A 6 -14.96 1.78 2.66
CA GLN A 6 -14.16 2.64 3.52
C GLN A 6 -13.13 3.44 2.72
N CYS A 7 -12.84 4.65 3.20
CA CYS A 7 -11.83 5.53 2.68
C CYS A 7 -10.44 4.91 2.84
N THR A 8 -9.67 4.86 1.76
CA THR A 8 -8.28 4.37 1.70
C THR A 8 -7.33 5.16 2.61
N ILE A 9 -7.67 6.40 2.98
CA ILE A 9 -6.81 7.27 3.81
C ILE A 9 -7.25 7.36 5.28
N CYS A 10 -8.56 7.35 5.58
CA CYS A 10 -9.04 7.59 6.95
C CYS A 10 -10.09 6.59 7.48
N GLY A 11 -10.50 5.61 6.67
CA GLY A 11 -11.40 4.54 7.10
C GLY A 11 -12.89 4.92 7.17
N SER A 12 -13.24 6.20 7.05
CA SER A 12 -14.64 6.67 6.99
C SER A 12 -15.35 6.24 5.70
N ASN A 13 -16.68 6.25 5.70
CA ASN A 13 -17.48 5.89 4.52
C ASN A 13 -17.14 6.78 3.31
N ALA A 14 -17.01 6.15 2.16
CA ALA A 14 -16.36 6.75 1.00
C ALA A 14 -17.01 6.36 -0.32
N ARG A 15 -16.68 7.10 -1.37
CA ARG A 15 -17.03 6.74 -2.74
C ARG A 15 -15.80 6.24 -3.48
N ARG A 16 -16.01 5.24 -4.33
CA ARG A 16 -14.94 4.69 -5.17
C ARG A 16 -14.38 5.77 -6.10
N CYS A 17 -13.08 5.69 -6.34
CA CYS A 17 -12.41 6.52 -7.34
C CYS A 17 -13.12 6.37 -8.69
N ALA A 18 -13.54 7.49 -9.29
CA ALA A 18 -14.30 7.52 -10.53
C ALA A 18 -13.56 6.94 -11.76
N ARG A 19 -12.24 6.72 -11.64
CA ARG A 19 -11.43 6.16 -12.73
C ARG A 19 -11.21 4.65 -12.58
N CYS A 20 -10.60 4.22 -11.48
CA CYS A 20 -10.20 2.83 -11.30
C CYS A 20 -11.23 1.97 -10.58
N HIS A 21 -12.19 2.57 -9.87
CA HIS A 21 -13.15 1.92 -8.98
C HIS A 21 -12.55 0.99 -7.90
N SER A 22 -11.22 1.02 -7.69
CA SER A 22 -10.47 0.08 -6.85
C SER A 22 -10.10 0.64 -5.47
N ALA A 23 -9.77 1.93 -5.40
CA ALA A 23 -9.62 2.69 -4.15
C ALA A 23 -10.86 3.57 -3.91
N ALA A 24 -11.04 4.08 -2.69
CA ALA A 24 -12.16 4.95 -2.34
C ALA A 24 -11.76 6.08 -1.39
N TYR A 25 -12.42 7.22 -1.52
CA TYR A 25 -12.13 8.42 -0.74
C TYR A 25 -13.42 9.08 -0.26
N CYS A 26 -13.44 9.54 0.98
CA CYS A 26 -14.57 10.29 1.54
C CYS A 26 -14.58 11.76 1.09
N SER A 27 -13.43 12.27 0.61
CA SER A 27 -13.27 13.66 0.19
C SER A 27 -12.17 13.81 -0.86
N LEU A 28 -12.13 14.97 -1.54
CA LEU A 28 -11.08 15.30 -2.50
C LEU A 28 -9.72 15.40 -1.82
N GLU A 29 -9.68 15.87 -0.57
CA GLU A 29 -8.47 16.01 0.24
C GLU A 29 -7.84 14.63 0.52
N CYS A 30 -8.66 13.62 0.85
CA CYS A 30 -8.20 12.23 0.99
C CYS A 30 -7.69 11.66 -0.35
N GLN A 31 -8.35 11.98 -1.47
CA GLN A 31 -7.89 11.55 -2.79
C GLN A 31 -6.55 12.19 -3.17
N GLN A 32 -6.40 13.50 -2.93
CA GLN A 32 -5.16 14.23 -3.21
C GLN A 32 -4.00 13.74 -2.34
N THR A 33 -4.28 13.42 -1.08
CA THR A 33 -3.32 12.80 -0.14
C THR A 33 -2.74 11.50 -0.70
N ASP A 34 -3.58 10.65 -1.30
CA ASP A 34 -3.12 9.38 -1.87
C ASP A 34 -2.55 9.54 -3.30
N TRP A 35 -2.80 10.67 -3.96
CA TRP A 35 -2.65 10.81 -5.41
C TRP A 35 -1.26 10.45 -5.94
N ARG A 36 -0.20 10.88 -5.24
CA ARG A 36 1.19 10.64 -5.65
C ARG A 36 1.46 9.15 -5.86
N THR A 37 0.98 8.34 -4.94
CA THR A 37 1.08 6.89 -4.91
C THR A 37 0.04 6.26 -5.84
N HIS A 38 -1.22 6.61 -5.66
CA HIS A 38 -2.37 6.05 -6.38
C HIS A 38 -2.24 6.16 -7.90
N ARG A 39 -1.80 7.33 -8.40
CA ARG A 39 -1.71 7.60 -9.85
C ARG A 39 -0.79 6.64 -10.60
N LEU A 40 0.17 6.02 -9.91
CA LEU A 40 1.12 5.07 -10.52
C LEU A 40 0.41 3.84 -11.10
N LEU A 41 -0.68 3.41 -10.47
CA LEU A 41 -1.42 2.21 -10.85
C LEU A 41 -2.89 2.49 -11.22
N CYS A 42 -3.45 3.65 -10.87
CA CYS A 42 -4.85 4.02 -11.13
C CYS A 42 -5.27 3.82 -12.59
N ALA A 43 -4.47 4.33 -13.53
CA ALA A 43 -4.74 4.22 -14.96
C ALA A 43 -4.74 2.75 -15.42
N LYS A 44 -3.67 2.03 -15.10
CA LYS A 44 -3.51 0.62 -15.47
C LYS A 44 -4.60 -0.26 -14.89
N PHE A 45 -5.00 -0.01 -13.64
CA PHE A 45 -6.10 -0.73 -13.01
C PHE A 45 -7.43 -0.47 -13.72
N ALA A 46 -7.71 0.79 -14.06
CA ALA A 46 -8.90 1.16 -14.82
C ALA A 46 -8.95 0.45 -16.18
N GLU A 47 -7.82 0.35 -16.89
CA GLU A 47 -7.73 -0.37 -18.16
C GLU A 47 -8.04 -1.87 -18.00
N GLN A 48 -7.54 -2.52 -16.94
CA GLN A 48 -7.89 -3.92 -16.65
C GLN A 48 -9.38 -4.07 -16.35
N ALA A 49 -9.95 -3.18 -15.53
CA ALA A 49 -11.36 -3.21 -15.16
C ALA A 49 -12.30 -2.94 -16.36
N GLN A 50 -11.97 -1.98 -17.22
CA GLN A 50 -12.74 -1.66 -18.43
C GLN A 50 -12.80 -2.82 -19.40
N ARG A 51 -11.72 -3.61 -19.49
CA ARG A 51 -11.68 -4.83 -20.29
C ARG A 51 -12.37 -6.01 -19.60
N GLY A 52 -13.05 -5.80 -18.47
CA GLY A 52 -13.66 -6.87 -17.68
C GLY A 52 -12.64 -7.90 -17.21
N PHE A 53 -11.38 -7.50 -17.02
CA PHE A 53 -10.24 -8.38 -16.79
C PHE A 53 -10.08 -9.46 -17.89
N ALA A 54 -10.48 -9.19 -19.13
CA ALA A 54 -10.34 -10.12 -20.26
C ALA A 54 -8.89 -10.50 -20.58
N SER A 55 -7.92 -9.69 -20.15
CA SER A 55 -6.49 -10.02 -20.20
C SER A 55 -6.05 -11.02 -19.14
N ARG A 56 -6.95 -11.48 -18.25
CA ARG A 56 -6.65 -12.54 -17.28
C ARG A 56 -6.33 -13.83 -18.03
N PRO A 57 -5.11 -14.40 -17.87
CA PRO A 57 -4.70 -15.57 -18.64
C PRO A 57 -5.54 -16.83 -18.35
N SER A 58 -5.95 -17.03 -17.10
CA SER A 58 -6.80 -18.16 -16.69
C SER A 58 -7.58 -17.84 -15.40
N PRO A 59 -8.58 -18.65 -15.02
CA PRO A 59 -9.30 -18.49 -13.74
C PRO A 59 -8.42 -18.61 -12.49
N SER A 60 -7.23 -19.22 -12.58
CA SER A 60 -6.26 -19.33 -11.50
C SER A 60 -5.29 -18.15 -11.40
N HIS A 61 -5.33 -17.21 -12.36
CA HIS A 61 -4.53 -15.99 -12.28
C HIS A 61 -5.27 -14.91 -11.52
N TYR A 62 -4.55 -14.21 -10.64
CA TYR A 62 -5.05 -13.08 -9.89
C TYR A 62 -4.11 -11.89 -10.02
N LEU A 63 -4.68 -10.70 -9.96
CA LEU A 63 -3.89 -9.48 -10.06
C LEU A 63 -3.03 -9.31 -8.81
N ALA A 64 -1.75 -9.03 -9.00
CA ALA A 64 -0.76 -8.73 -7.98
C ALA A 64 -0.10 -7.37 -8.26
N ILE A 65 0.55 -6.79 -7.24
CA ILE A 65 1.39 -5.61 -7.41
C ILE A 65 2.84 -6.03 -7.23
N PHE A 66 3.64 -5.77 -8.24
CA PHE A 66 5.06 -6.06 -8.24
C PHE A 66 5.87 -4.79 -8.03
N PHE A 67 6.83 -4.85 -7.12
CA PHE A 67 7.85 -3.83 -6.89
C PHE A 67 9.18 -4.36 -7.44
N PRO A 68 9.47 -4.16 -8.74
CA PRO A 68 10.72 -4.59 -9.35
C PRO A 68 11.92 -3.92 -8.69
N MET A 69 12.99 -4.67 -8.47
CA MET A 69 14.22 -4.15 -7.87
C MET A 69 14.94 -3.16 -8.80
N ASP A 70 14.83 -3.36 -10.11
CA ASP A 70 15.61 -2.71 -11.15
C ASP A 70 14.89 -1.55 -11.85
N GLN A 71 13.58 -1.38 -11.62
CA GLN A 71 12.78 -0.31 -12.20
C GLN A 71 12.27 0.66 -11.13
N ASN A 72 11.97 1.90 -11.52
CA ASN A 72 11.60 2.97 -10.57
C ASN A 72 10.10 3.05 -10.24
N ARG A 73 9.29 2.06 -10.65
CA ARG A 73 7.84 2.08 -10.47
C ARG A 73 7.27 0.68 -10.24
N PRO A 74 6.20 0.56 -9.43
CA PRO A 74 5.47 -0.69 -9.34
C PRO A 74 4.66 -0.97 -10.60
N SER A 75 4.34 -2.24 -10.82
CA SER A 75 3.48 -2.73 -11.91
C SER A 75 2.36 -3.62 -11.39
N LEU A 76 1.34 -3.82 -12.24
CA LEU A 76 0.31 -4.83 -12.04
C LEU A 76 0.71 -6.06 -12.82
N GLU A 77 0.74 -7.21 -12.18
CA GLU A 77 1.13 -8.49 -12.80
C GLU A 77 0.04 -9.54 -12.55
N TRP A 78 -0.18 -10.42 -13.54
CA TRP A 78 -1.03 -11.59 -13.37
C TRP A 78 -0.22 -12.72 -12.76
N VAL A 79 -0.60 -13.16 -11.57
CA VAL A 79 0.09 -14.24 -10.85
C VAL A 79 -0.80 -15.46 -10.83
N ASP A 80 -0.31 -16.56 -11.41
CA ASP A 80 -0.97 -17.86 -11.35
C ASP A 80 -0.99 -18.39 -9.92
N THR A 81 -1.97 -19.25 -9.63
CA THR A 81 -2.09 -19.90 -8.34
C THR A 81 -2.27 -21.40 -8.53
N LYS A 82 -1.42 -22.18 -7.87
CA LYS A 82 -1.39 -23.64 -8.00
C LYS A 82 -1.81 -24.29 -6.71
N LYS A 83 -2.60 -25.35 -6.82
CA LYS A 83 -2.95 -26.21 -5.70
C LYS A 83 -1.67 -26.88 -5.18
N ASP A 84 -1.47 -26.82 -3.87
CA ASP A 84 -0.46 -27.62 -3.20
C ASP A 84 -0.88 -29.10 -3.24
N GLU A 85 0.02 -29.94 -3.74
CA GLU A 85 -0.21 -31.38 -3.92
C GLU A 85 -0.15 -32.16 -2.59
N TYR A 86 0.46 -31.57 -1.55
CA TYR A 86 0.69 -32.18 -0.25
C TYR A 86 -0.35 -31.79 0.80
N GLU A 87 -1.15 -30.75 0.52
CA GLU A 87 -2.20 -30.27 1.43
C GLU A 87 -3.51 -31.06 1.27
N VAL A 88 -4.02 -31.57 2.39
CA VAL A 88 -5.31 -32.30 2.46
C VAL A 88 -6.47 -31.43 1.97
N ASN A 89 -6.45 -30.14 2.33
CA ASN A 89 -7.43 -29.16 1.87
C ASN A 89 -6.81 -28.27 0.78
N PRO A 90 -7.53 -27.93 -0.31
CA PRO A 90 -6.97 -27.15 -1.41
C PRO A 90 -6.34 -25.84 -0.93
N TYR A 91 -5.02 -25.79 -0.90
CA TYR A 91 -4.25 -24.59 -0.62
C TYR A 91 -3.67 -24.10 -1.93
N PHE A 92 -3.98 -22.87 -2.34
CA PHE A 92 -3.50 -22.34 -3.60
C PHE A 92 -2.32 -21.41 -3.35
N HIS A 93 -1.10 -21.78 -3.73
CA HIS A 93 0.07 -20.91 -3.61
C HIS A 93 0.22 -20.01 -4.83
N PRO A 94 0.52 -18.70 -4.64
CA PRO A 94 0.91 -17.85 -5.75
C PRO A 94 2.25 -18.32 -6.32
N VAL A 95 2.32 -18.45 -7.65
CA VAL A 95 3.54 -18.82 -8.36
C VAL A 95 4.39 -17.57 -8.56
N LEU A 96 5.41 -17.40 -7.73
CA LEU A 96 6.21 -16.17 -7.66
C LEU A 96 7.63 -16.32 -8.22
N ASP A 97 7.97 -17.49 -8.76
CA ASP A 97 9.33 -17.83 -9.20
C ASP A 97 9.89 -16.90 -10.26
N GLN A 98 9.05 -16.32 -11.11
CA GLN A 98 9.50 -15.36 -12.12
C GLN A 98 9.68 -13.94 -11.54
N LEU A 99 8.87 -13.55 -10.55
CA LEU A 99 8.88 -12.21 -9.97
C LEU A 99 9.91 -12.06 -8.84
N LEU A 100 10.08 -13.12 -8.05
CA LEU A 100 11.04 -13.22 -6.94
C LEU A 100 12.28 -14.01 -7.37
N HIS A 101 12.91 -13.55 -8.45
CA HIS A 101 14.13 -14.11 -9.00
C HIS A 101 15.17 -13.01 -9.23
N ILE A 102 16.44 -13.36 -9.01
CA ILE A 102 17.59 -12.51 -9.35
C ILE A 102 18.50 -13.33 -10.28
N PRO A 103 18.78 -12.85 -11.50
CA PRO A 103 19.64 -13.54 -12.46
C PRO A 103 20.99 -13.94 -11.86
N GLY A 104 21.44 -15.15 -12.17
CA GLY A 104 22.69 -15.71 -11.65
C GLY A 104 22.56 -16.40 -10.29
N ASN A 105 21.35 -16.49 -9.73
CA ASN A 105 21.07 -17.27 -8.53
C ASN A 105 20.15 -18.46 -8.86
N GLY A 106 20.26 -19.53 -8.08
CA GLY A 106 19.30 -20.64 -8.08
C GLY A 106 17.99 -20.25 -7.39
N TYR A 107 17.30 -21.24 -6.81
CA TYR A 107 16.16 -20.95 -5.93
C TYR A 107 16.65 -20.16 -4.71
N ILE A 108 15.93 -19.08 -4.40
CA ILE A 108 16.18 -18.23 -3.24
C ILE A 108 14.97 -18.40 -2.32
N GLY A 109 15.22 -18.59 -1.02
CA GLY A 109 14.19 -18.63 0.00
C GLY A 109 13.31 -17.39 -0.05
N ARG A 110 12.09 -17.49 0.49
CA ARG A 110 11.12 -16.40 0.51
C ARG A 110 10.59 -16.24 1.91
N ASP A 111 10.43 -14.99 2.32
CA ASP A 111 9.71 -14.63 3.54
C ASP A 111 8.37 -13.98 3.17
N LEU A 112 7.42 -14.09 4.09
CA LEU A 112 6.04 -13.64 3.94
C LEU A 112 5.63 -12.79 5.13
N ARG A 113 5.04 -11.63 4.83
CA ARG A 113 4.36 -10.80 5.83
C ARG A 113 2.88 -10.67 5.49
N GLN A 114 2.04 -10.91 6.50
CA GLN A 114 0.59 -10.80 6.39
C GLN A 114 0.14 -9.48 7.01
N VAL A 115 -0.78 -8.81 6.33
CA VAL A 115 -1.39 -7.55 6.75
C VAL A 115 -2.90 -7.70 6.68
N ARG A 116 -3.55 -7.66 7.83
CA ARG A 116 -5.00 -7.90 8.01
C ARG A 116 -5.77 -6.62 8.37
N GLY A 117 -5.10 -5.48 8.31
CA GLY A 117 -5.64 -4.17 8.66
C GLY A 117 -4.60 -3.08 8.46
N ASN A 118 -5.03 -1.84 8.51
CA ASN A 118 -4.21 -0.64 8.51
C ASN A 118 -4.73 0.37 9.55
N VAL A 119 -4.23 0.22 10.78
CA VAL A 119 -4.59 1.08 11.93
C VAL A 119 -4.21 2.56 11.69
N LEU A 120 -3.14 2.84 10.93
CA LEU A 120 -2.71 4.19 10.58
C LEU A 120 -3.76 4.94 9.74
N ARG A 121 -4.61 4.19 9.03
CA ARG A 121 -5.64 4.71 8.13
C ARG A 121 -7.05 4.48 8.66
N GLY A 122 -7.20 4.16 9.95
CA GLY A 122 -8.50 3.94 10.58
C GLY A 122 -9.22 2.66 10.12
N ARG A 123 -8.49 1.69 9.58
CA ARG A 123 -9.02 0.39 9.14
C ARG A 123 -8.37 -0.75 9.94
N PRO A 124 -8.70 -0.95 11.22
CA PRO A 124 -8.00 -1.95 12.05
C PRO A 124 -8.16 -3.39 11.56
N SER A 125 -9.16 -3.67 10.73
CA SER A 125 -9.37 -4.96 10.09
C SER A 125 -9.82 -4.81 8.64
N THR A 126 -9.54 -5.83 7.83
CA THR A 126 -10.02 -6.00 6.45
C THR A 126 -10.76 -7.32 6.30
N GLN A 127 -11.52 -7.49 5.22
CA GLN A 127 -12.17 -8.79 4.92
C GLN A 127 -11.20 -9.83 4.37
N ASP A 128 -10.18 -9.35 3.66
CA ASP A 128 -9.17 -10.15 2.99
C ASP A 128 -7.77 -9.77 3.50
N THR A 129 -6.82 -10.70 3.41
CA THR A 129 -5.45 -10.53 3.90
C THR A 129 -4.52 -10.13 2.76
N LEU A 130 -3.74 -9.07 2.97
CA LEU A 130 -2.64 -8.69 2.10
C LEU A 130 -1.40 -9.51 2.48
N ASN A 131 -0.83 -10.21 1.50
CA ASN A 131 0.43 -10.93 1.65
C ASN A 131 1.54 -10.18 0.90
N LEU A 132 2.60 -9.82 1.61
CA LEU A 132 3.83 -9.25 1.07
C LEU A 132 4.91 -10.32 1.05
N TRP A 133 5.35 -10.69 -0.14
CA TRP A 133 6.41 -11.65 -0.37
C TRP A 133 7.69 -10.94 -0.78
N PHE A 134 8.81 -11.37 -0.21
CA PHE A 134 10.14 -10.89 -0.57
C PHE A 134 11.16 -12.03 -0.39
N LEU A 135 12.37 -11.81 -0.87
CA LEU A 135 13.44 -12.78 -0.74
C LEU A 135 13.87 -12.89 0.73
N ASP A 136 14.15 -14.11 1.17
CA ASP A 136 14.59 -14.42 2.52
C ASP A 136 15.81 -13.56 2.91
N PRO A 137 15.72 -12.76 3.98
CA PRO A 137 16.81 -11.87 4.38
C PRO A 137 18.03 -12.63 4.93
N ASP A 138 17.87 -13.86 5.41
CA ASP A 138 18.94 -14.61 6.09
C ASP A 138 19.95 -15.21 5.12
N VAL A 139 19.59 -15.37 3.84
CA VAL A 139 20.46 -15.90 2.79
C VAL A 139 20.49 -14.91 1.61
N PRO A 140 21.22 -13.77 1.73
CA PRO A 140 21.20 -12.74 0.71
C PRO A 140 21.81 -13.26 -0.60
N PRO A 141 21.03 -13.26 -1.70
CA PRO A 141 21.51 -13.72 -2.99
C PRO A 141 22.54 -12.76 -3.61
N HIS A 142 23.32 -13.27 -4.55
CA HIS A 142 24.26 -12.45 -5.33
C HIS A 142 23.49 -11.37 -6.11
N ASN A 143 24.08 -10.18 -6.21
CA ASN A 143 23.53 -9.03 -6.94
C ASN A 143 22.18 -8.50 -6.41
N MET A 144 21.87 -8.74 -5.13
CA MET A 144 20.72 -8.11 -4.50
C MET A 144 20.99 -6.62 -4.22
N ALA A 145 20.30 -5.75 -4.96
CA ALA A 145 20.38 -4.31 -4.83
C ALA A 145 19.17 -3.72 -4.08
N THR A 146 19.28 -2.45 -3.69
CA THR A 146 18.15 -1.67 -3.17
C THR A 146 17.01 -1.64 -4.20
N ASN A 147 15.78 -1.85 -3.72
CA ASN A 147 14.60 -1.85 -4.57
C ASN A 147 14.31 -0.44 -5.10
N LYS A 148 14.55 -0.23 -6.40
CA LYS A 148 14.34 1.06 -7.05
C LYS A 148 12.85 1.45 -7.16
N ALA A 149 11.93 0.50 -7.19
CA ALA A 149 10.50 0.83 -7.24
C ALA A 149 10.02 1.46 -5.93
N ILE A 150 10.70 1.14 -4.82
CA ILE A 150 10.42 1.69 -3.49
C ILE A 150 11.25 2.96 -3.23
N HIS A 151 12.56 2.92 -3.54
CA HIS A 151 13.52 3.94 -3.10
C HIS A 151 14.15 4.79 -4.23
N GLY A 152 13.95 4.42 -5.49
CA GLY A 152 14.68 4.97 -6.64
C GLY A 152 14.21 6.33 -7.15
N THR A 153 13.15 6.91 -6.57
CA THR A 153 12.61 8.22 -6.96
C THR A 153 12.82 9.25 -5.85
N ILE A 154 12.77 10.54 -6.22
CA ILE A 154 12.75 11.65 -5.27
C ILE A 154 11.45 12.44 -5.50
N PRO A 155 10.51 12.50 -4.53
CA PRO A 155 10.52 11.74 -3.28
C PRO A 155 10.36 10.22 -3.53
N THR A 156 10.86 9.38 -2.62
CA THR A 156 10.74 7.90 -2.69
C THR A 156 9.27 7.47 -2.58
N LEU A 157 8.90 6.24 -2.96
CA LEU A 157 7.51 5.78 -2.87
C LEU A 157 6.96 5.81 -1.43
N ILE A 158 7.85 5.62 -0.46
CA ILE A 158 7.57 5.61 0.97
C ILE A 158 8.03 6.90 1.68
N SER A 159 8.28 8.00 0.96
CA SER A 159 8.84 9.24 1.54
C SER A 159 8.03 9.86 2.67
N ASP A 160 6.72 9.57 2.73
CA ASP A 160 5.81 10.17 3.71
C ASP A 160 5.71 9.30 4.98
N THR A 161 6.61 8.32 5.11
CA THR A 161 6.68 7.33 6.20
C THR A 161 7.98 7.51 6.98
N TRP A 162 8.38 6.53 7.80
CA TRP A 162 9.70 6.57 8.45
C TRP A 162 10.82 6.42 7.43
N GLY A 163 10.70 5.46 6.52
CA GLY A 163 11.73 5.22 5.50
C GLY A 163 13.06 4.73 6.07
N ASP A 164 13.10 4.30 7.35
CA ASP A 164 14.30 3.83 8.04
C ASP A 164 14.84 2.53 7.41
N PHE A 165 13.95 1.67 6.91
CA PHE A 165 14.33 0.37 6.36
C PHE A 165 14.55 0.41 4.84
N ILE A 166 15.75 0.00 4.42
CA ILE A 166 16.11 -0.10 3.01
C ILE A 166 15.77 -1.48 2.47
N TRP A 167 14.55 -1.61 1.95
CA TRP A 167 14.10 -2.76 1.17
C TRP A 167 15.05 -3.06 -0.01
N LYS A 168 15.61 -4.27 -0.03
CA LYS A 168 16.42 -4.82 -1.11
C LYS A 168 15.66 -5.95 -1.82
N GLY A 169 16.04 -6.23 -3.06
CA GLY A 169 15.41 -7.29 -3.84
C GLY A 169 14.00 -6.95 -4.34
N PRO A 170 13.40 -7.80 -5.18
CA PRO A 170 12.02 -7.69 -5.61
C PRO A 170 11.04 -7.92 -4.44
N VAL A 171 9.90 -7.24 -4.47
CA VAL A 171 8.79 -7.45 -3.52
C VAL A 171 7.50 -7.66 -4.31
N VAL A 172 6.64 -8.59 -3.89
CA VAL A 172 5.34 -8.85 -4.52
C VAL A 172 4.23 -8.78 -3.48
N ALA A 173 3.21 -7.98 -3.75
CA ALA A 173 1.98 -7.90 -2.97
C ALA A 173 0.85 -8.68 -3.65
N VAL A 174 0.25 -9.62 -2.93
CA VAL A 174 -0.90 -10.43 -3.39
C VAL A 174 -2.02 -10.40 -2.37
N MET A 175 -3.28 -10.56 -2.80
CA MET A 175 -4.42 -10.65 -1.88
C MET A 175 -4.90 -12.08 -1.69
N ARG A 176 -5.24 -12.40 -0.45
CA ARG A 176 -5.77 -13.69 -0.01
C ARG A 176 -7.16 -13.51 0.58
N LYS A 177 -8.09 -14.36 0.18
CA LYS A 177 -9.49 -14.27 0.60
C LYS A 177 -9.65 -14.68 2.07
N GLY A 178 -10.23 -13.80 2.88
CA GLY A 178 -10.44 -14.02 4.31
C GLY A 178 -9.25 -13.62 5.20
N THR A 179 -9.49 -13.66 6.51
CA THR A 179 -8.54 -13.26 7.57
C THR A 179 -8.09 -14.39 8.49
N GLY A 180 -8.38 -15.65 8.11
CA GLY A 180 -7.94 -16.83 8.86
C GLY A 180 -6.42 -16.88 9.05
N PHE A 181 -5.97 -17.76 9.94
CA PHE A 181 -4.54 -17.99 10.22
C PHE A 181 -3.74 -18.18 8.90
N GLU A 182 -4.31 -18.99 8.00
CA GLU A 182 -3.79 -19.20 6.65
C GLU A 182 -4.91 -19.14 5.61
N PRO A 183 -5.15 -17.98 4.99
CA PRO A 183 -6.18 -17.86 3.98
C PRO A 183 -5.74 -18.60 2.71
N ARG A 184 -6.54 -19.58 2.27
CA ARG A 184 -6.17 -20.61 1.27
C ARG A 184 -6.43 -20.23 -0.19
N HIS A 185 -7.24 -19.20 -0.43
CA HIS A 185 -7.63 -18.76 -1.76
C HIS A 185 -7.08 -17.38 -2.09
N SER A 186 -6.72 -17.15 -3.34
CA SER A 186 -6.33 -15.82 -3.82
C SER A 186 -7.55 -15.02 -4.31
N THR A 187 -7.39 -13.71 -4.31
CA THR A 187 -8.31 -12.77 -4.96
C THR A 187 -7.49 -11.64 -5.59
N ASP A 188 -8.09 -10.84 -6.46
CA ASP A 188 -7.38 -9.74 -7.10
C ASP A 188 -7.00 -8.68 -6.06
N ILE A 189 -5.77 -8.18 -6.16
CA ILE A 189 -5.33 -7.06 -5.35
C ILE A 189 -6.12 -5.79 -5.65
N THR A 190 -6.37 -4.98 -4.63
CA THR A 190 -7.03 -3.69 -4.76
C THR A 190 -6.03 -2.54 -4.59
N LEU A 191 -6.39 -1.36 -5.08
CA LEU A 191 -5.58 -0.15 -4.85
C LEU A 191 -5.70 0.38 -3.41
N THR A 192 -6.65 -0.12 -2.61
CA THR A 192 -6.61 0.06 -1.14
C THR A 192 -5.50 -0.79 -0.54
N ALA A 193 -5.41 -2.07 -0.89
CA ALA A 193 -4.34 -2.96 -0.44
C ALA A 193 -2.95 -2.48 -0.91
N TYR A 194 -2.87 -1.83 -2.07
CA TYR A 194 -1.64 -1.14 -2.51
C TYR A 194 -1.17 -0.06 -1.53
N ARG A 195 -2.11 0.76 -1.02
CA ARG A 195 -1.80 1.76 0.02
C ARG A 195 -1.32 1.07 1.30
N ASP A 196 -1.97 -0.01 1.68
CA ASP A 196 -1.62 -0.79 2.87
C ASP A 196 -0.23 -1.42 2.73
N ALA A 197 0.14 -1.92 1.54
CA ALA A 197 1.49 -2.40 1.23
C ALA A 197 2.54 -1.29 1.39
N ILE A 198 2.27 -0.09 0.88
CA ILE A 198 3.20 1.04 0.97
C ILE A 198 3.36 1.53 2.41
N ASP A 199 2.26 1.63 3.14
CA ASP A 199 2.34 1.97 4.56
C ASP A 199 3.10 0.88 5.32
N TYR A 200 2.88 -0.41 5.02
CA TYR A 200 3.62 -1.49 5.65
C TYR A 200 5.13 -1.34 5.44
N LEU A 201 5.54 -1.22 4.17
CA LEU A 201 6.94 -1.11 3.76
C LEU A 201 7.60 0.14 4.35
N GLY A 202 6.87 1.26 4.38
CA GLY A 202 7.41 2.54 4.83
C GLY A 202 7.51 2.69 6.35
N TYR A 203 6.66 1.99 7.10
CA TYR A 203 6.66 1.97 8.56
C TYR A 203 7.26 0.69 9.13
N TYR A 204 7.96 -0.08 8.31
CA TYR A 204 8.70 -1.26 8.74
C TYR A 204 9.94 -0.87 9.52
N ARG A 205 10.16 -1.56 10.63
CA ARG A 205 11.43 -1.56 11.36
C ARG A 205 11.95 -2.96 11.52
N ASP A 206 13.26 -3.08 11.31
CA ASP A 206 13.98 -4.32 11.58
C ASP A 206 13.79 -4.74 13.04
N THR A 207 13.66 -6.04 13.29
CA THR A 207 13.37 -6.67 14.60
C THR A 207 12.01 -6.37 15.26
N VAL A 208 11.27 -5.35 14.81
CA VAL A 208 9.95 -4.96 15.36
C VAL A 208 8.80 -5.31 14.41
N GLY A 209 9.04 -5.27 13.10
CA GLY A 209 7.99 -5.36 12.08
C GLY A 209 7.41 -3.99 11.72
N SER A 210 6.30 -3.99 10.97
CA SER A 210 5.62 -2.73 10.62
C SER A 210 4.71 -2.27 11.75
N MET A 211 4.63 -0.95 11.97
CA MET A 211 3.64 -0.36 12.89
C MET A 211 2.19 -0.76 12.57
N ILE A 212 1.94 -1.18 11.33
CA ILE A 212 0.62 -1.67 10.92
C ILE A 212 0.39 -3.11 11.39
N GLU A 213 1.38 -4.00 11.26
CA GLU A 213 1.35 -5.40 11.72
C GLU A 213 2.78 -5.99 11.57
N PRO A 214 3.27 -6.83 12.49
CA PRO A 214 2.79 -7.09 13.86
C PRO A 214 3.29 -6.05 14.88
N GLY A 215 4.07 -5.04 14.48
CA GLY A 215 4.73 -4.08 15.38
C GLY A 215 3.81 -3.13 16.13
N GLN A 216 2.48 -3.27 15.98
CA GLN A 216 1.47 -2.42 16.65
C GLN A 216 1.56 -2.46 18.18
N GLU A 217 2.04 -3.57 18.73
CA GLU A 217 2.11 -3.79 20.19
C GLU A 217 3.43 -3.36 20.82
N ASP A 218 4.45 -3.08 20.01
CA ASP A 218 5.73 -2.56 20.50
C ASP A 218 5.54 -1.19 21.17
N HIS A 219 6.23 -0.95 22.29
CA HIS A 219 6.06 0.25 23.11
C HIS A 219 6.36 1.54 22.32
N PHE A 220 7.42 1.54 21.51
CA PHE A 220 7.79 2.70 20.71
C PHE A 220 6.79 2.90 19.57
N SER A 221 6.41 1.83 18.88
CA SER A 221 5.35 1.86 17.87
C SER A 221 4.04 2.40 18.43
N ARG A 222 3.62 2.01 19.65
CA ARG A 222 2.42 2.54 20.31
C ARG A 222 2.51 4.03 20.59
N LEU A 223 3.64 4.52 21.10
CA LEU A 223 3.83 5.94 21.36
C LEU A 223 3.78 6.76 20.06
N VAL A 224 4.47 6.30 19.01
CA VAL A 224 4.45 6.99 17.72
C VAL A 224 3.10 6.85 17.01
N LEU A 225 2.44 5.71 17.11
CA LEU A 225 1.07 5.53 16.64
C LEU A 225 0.11 6.47 17.37
N ALA A 226 0.19 6.57 18.69
CA ALA A 226 -0.65 7.47 19.47
C ALA A 226 -0.42 8.94 19.08
N ASP A 227 0.84 9.36 18.92
CA ASP A 227 1.15 10.70 18.43
C ASP A 227 0.67 10.91 16.98
N ARG A 228 0.94 9.98 16.07
CA ARG A 228 0.61 10.13 14.64
C ARG A 228 -0.89 9.98 14.33
N THR A 229 -1.60 9.12 15.06
CA THR A 229 -3.07 8.98 14.97
C THR A 229 -3.80 10.06 15.76
N SER A 230 -3.10 10.78 16.65
CA SER A 230 -3.68 11.98 17.24
C SER A 230 -4.09 12.94 16.13
N LYS A 231 -5.25 13.56 16.34
CA LYS A 231 -5.83 14.49 15.39
C LYS A 231 -5.47 15.90 15.82
N VAL A 232 -5.11 16.73 14.86
CA VAL A 232 -4.91 18.16 15.07
C VAL A 232 -6.10 18.89 14.49
N VAL A 233 -6.60 19.87 15.23
CA VAL A 233 -7.61 20.80 14.76
C VAL A 233 -6.91 21.89 13.95
N GLY A 234 -7.33 22.06 12.71
CA GLY A 234 -6.83 23.08 11.80
C GLY A 234 -7.98 23.79 11.09
N VAL A 235 -7.64 24.65 10.15
CA VAL A 235 -8.62 25.36 9.33
C VAL A 235 -8.41 25.04 7.86
N ARG A 236 -9.48 24.65 7.17
CA ARG A 236 -9.52 24.59 5.70
C ARG A 236 -9.99 25.93 5.17
N ILE A 237 -9.17 26.55 4.32
CA ILE A 237 -9.50 27.82 3.66
C ILE A 237 -10.12 27.50 2.29
N ASN A 238 -11.42 27.70 2.19
CA ASN A 238 -12.19 27.46 0.98
C ASN A 238 -12.00 28.59 -0.04
N CYS A 239 -11.71 28.22 -1.28
CA CYS A 239 -11.78 29.18 -2.39
C CYS A 239 -13.24 29.57 -2.66
N LEU A 240 -13.47 30.65 -3.41
CA LEU A 240 -14.81 31.11 -3.80
C LEU A 240 -15.68 29.99 -4.39
N ARG A 241 -15.06 29.11 -5.19
CA ARG A 241 -15.77 27.98 -5.78
C ARG A 241 -16.18 26.92 -4.75
N ASP A 242 -15.32 26.62 -3.78
CA ASP A 242 -15.65 25.69 -2.69
C ASP A 242 -16.76 26.27 -1.80
N GLN A 243 -16.73 27.57 -1.51
CA GLN A 243 -17.77 28.24 -0.72
C GLN A 243 -19.14 28.10 -1.38
N ILE A 244 -19.22 28.36 -2.69
CA ILE A 244 -20.47 28.25 -3.46
C ILE A 244 -20.94 26.81 -3.57
N SER A 245 -20.04 25.88 -3.91
CA SER A 245 -20.41 24.48 -4.19
C SER A 245 -20.74 23.68 -2.93
N ARG A 246 -20.05 23.95 -1.82
CA ARG A 246 -20.22 23.23 -0.55
C ARG A 246 -21.15 23.96 0.42
N GLN A 247 -21.55 25.20 0.12
CA GLN A 247 -22.30 26.09 1.03
C GLN A 247 -21.59 26.27 2.38
N GLU A 248 -20.26 26.36 2.34
CA GLU A 248 -19.42 26.48 3.52
C GLU A 248 -18.80 27.88 3.60
N PRO A 249 -18.51 28.38 4.82
CA PRO A 249 -17.77 29.63 4.99
C PRO A 249 -16.35 29.51 4.41
N GLN A 250 -15.70 30.66 4.23
CA GLN A 250 -14.31 30.72 3.74
C GLN A 250 -13.34 29.95 4.64
N ILE A 251 -13.60 29.87 5.95
CA ILE A 251 -12.75 29.20 6.91
C ILE A 251 -13.60 28.17 7.64
N VAL A 252 -13.23 26.89 7.54
CA VAL A 252 -13.93 25.78 8.18
C VAL A 252 -12.96 25.04 9.09
N GLU A 253 -13.36 24.83 10.34
CA GLU A 253 -12.60 23.98 11.25
C GLU A 253 -12.60 22.53 10.74
N VAL A 254 -11.41 21.93 10.66
CA VAL A 254 -11.24 20.55 10.21
C VAL A 254 -10.32 19.81 11.15
N THR A 255 -10.68 18.57 11.44
CA THR A 255 -9.89 17.68 12.27
C THR A 255 -9.13 16.72 11.37
N VAL A 256 -7.80 16.80 11.39
CA VAL A 256 -6.92 16.07 10.47
C VAL A 256 -5.96 15.20 11.26
N PRO A 257 -5.76 13.92 10.92
CA PRO A 257 -4.71 13.10 11.54
C PRO A 257 -3.33 13.74 11.38
N LYS A 258 -2.44 13.65 12.37
CA LYS A 258 -1.04 14.11 12.22
C LYS A 258 -0.29 13.37 11.11
N THR A 259 -0.75 12.19 10.69
CA THR A 259 -0.27 11.48 9.49
C THR A 259 -0.64 12.14 8.16
N HIS A 260 -1.40 13.24 8.16
CA HIS A 260 -1.76 13.94 6.93
C HIS A 260 -0.50 14.58 6.30
N PRO A 261 -0.25 14.40 4.99
CA PRO A 261 0.97 14.90 4.35
C PRO A 261 1.22 16.41 4.48
N LEU A 262 0.19 17.20 4.81
CA LEU A 262 0.33 18.62 5.16
C LEU A 262 1.34 18.85 6.30
N PHE A 263 1.43 17.93 7.26
CA PHE A 263 2.37 18.05 8.37
C PHE A 263 3.81 17.62 8.01
N ASN A 264 4.02 17.04 6.82
CA ASN A 264 5.34 16.64 6.32
C ASN A 264 5.94 17.66 5.34
N LEU A 265 5.37 18.87 5.22
CA LEU A 265 5.82 19.91 4.27
C LEU A 265 7.20 20.51 4.62
N GLU A 266 7.70 20.37 5.85
CA GLU A 266 8.97 20.97 6.30
C GLU A 266 10.21 20.41 5.59
N VAL A 267 10.14 19.20 5.02
CA VAL A 267 11.25 18.65 4.22
C VAL A 267 11.43 19.39 2.89
N LEU A 268 10.39 20.08 2.39
CA LEU A 268 10.45 20.84 1.14
C LEU A 268 10.96 22.28 1.31
N GLN A 269 10.90 22.86 2.52
CA GLN A 269 11.33 24.25 2.75
C GLN A 269 12.80 24.38 3.14
N GLN A 270 13.43 23.36 3.70
CA GLN A 270 14.89 23.40 3.96
C GLN A 270 15.73 23.23 2.68
N GLN A 271 15.17 22.68 1.60
CA GLN A 271 15.89 22.44 0.35
C GLN A 271 15.94 23.64 -0.61
N SER A 272 15.21 24.73 -0.32
CA SER A 272 15.30 25.98 -1.10
C SER A 272 16.35 26.96 -0.59
N ILE A 273 16.90 26.74 0.62
CA ILE A 273 17.86 27.65 1.26
C ILE A 273 19.33 27.28 0.92
N GLN A 274 19.60 26.05 0.46
CA GLN A 274 20.94 25.66 -0.02
C GLN A 274 21.19 25.94 -1.51
N ARG A 275 20.30 26.69 -2.18
CA ARG A 275 20.53 27.22 -3.53
C ARG A 275 20.56 28.74 -3.51
N ARG A 276 21.60 29.31 -2.89
CA ARG A 276 22.17 30.61 -3.25
C ARG A 276 23.68 30.55 -3.13
#